data_AF-A0A0L1L0U3-F1
#
_entry.id   AF-A0A0L1L0U3-F1
#
_cell.length_a   1.000
_cell.length_b   1.000
_cell.length_c   1.000
_cell.angle_alpha   90.00
_cell.angle_beta   90.00
_cell.angle_gamma   90.00
#
_symmetry.space_group_name_H-M   'P 1'
#
loop_
_entity.id
_entity.type
_entity.pdbx_description
1 polymer ?
#
loop_
_entity_poly.entity_id
_entity_poly.type
_entity_poly.pdbx_seq_one_letter_code
_entity_poly.pdbx_strand_id
1 'polypeptide(L)'
;MQPGRVPVSLRNASNSGPEVHALTDWYPYEKKFLEKMKRMRGIKSNLWLGEKDIGFVFPTSSGWEKIRINPKERGFSTTKPNMDECADENSKKSLFRRYFTSLKYYSVEQAENAEAITEYHQERIPKCISRRIGFDTGVQEKLHAHGRKHDLHSQFWFTKKTLAKLYGDRVGVSQHAEGVSISADSFNGESQIHVLYNADQTNDANLIQNRARKGHMTNYHTCAKFHFEYQDALHTYAEKNNLSGTLWVDSNTLERDFNGVSHADPSATGIELELHRSEVGVYVRYYNIDEICNKEAVSQSFAEKNAIPRQRNFRTGVAYTYRIQRLLHDAARKRNFRSAYWVDVEDMRSFHPALELTEHDDGVLIDVGTGKRNRMYNLDQITNGKLIVTSHNRQSWMK
;
A
#
# COMPACT_ATOMS: atom_id res chain seq x y z
N MET A 1 19.03 31.60 32.42
CA MET A 1 19.88 30.67 31.62
C MET A 1 19.36 29.26 31.83
N GLN A 2 18.96 28.60 30.75
CA GLN A 2 18.60 27.18 30.71
C GLN A 2 19.85 26.30 30.79
N PRO A 3 19.70 25.00 31.10
CA PRO A 3 20.37 23.95 30.35
C PRO A 3 19.36 23.34 29.36
N GLY A 4 19.66 23.49 28.08
CA GLY A 4 18.85 22.97 26.98
C GLY A 4 18.87 21.45 26.91
N ARG A 5 17.70 20.87 26.61
CA ARG A 5 17.62 19.55 25.99
C ARG A 5 17.47 19.76 24.49
N VAL A 6 18.50 19.37 23.77
CA VAL A 6 18.49 19.24 22.31
C VAL A 6 17.42 18.21 21.95
N PRO A 7 16.45 18.52 21.07
CA PRO A 7 15.56 17.49 20.55
C PRO A 7 16.40 16.59 19.64
N VAL A 8 16.60 15.35 20.06
CA VAL A 8 17.13 14.30 19.19
C VAL A 8 16.12 14.13 18.07
N SER A 9 16.53 14.48 16.85
CA SER A 9 15.79 14.23 15.62
C SER A 9 15.56 12.72 15.47
N LEU A 10 14.40 12.24 15.93
CA LEU A 10 13.94 10.88 15.75
C LEU A 10 13.37 10.73 14.33
N ARG A 11 14.26 10.65 13.33
CA ARG A 11 13.89 10.16 12.00
C ARG A 11 13.73 8.64 12.08
N ASN A 12 12.55 8.17 12.46
CA ASN A 12 12.19 6.76 12.31
C ASN A 12 11.53 6.53 10.95
N ALA A 13 12.10 5.57 10.23
CA ALA A 13 11.78 5.20 8.88
C ALA A 13 10.64 4.17 8.83
N SER A 14 9.38 4.64 8.88
CA SER A 14 8.23 3.97 8.25
C SER A 14 6.98 4.87 8.31
N ASN A 15 6.27 4.97 7.19
CA ASN A 15 4.95 5.65 7.06
C ASN A 15 3.79 4.91 7.78
N SER A 16 4.11 3.89 8.55
CA SER A 16 3.22 3.14 9.42
C SER A 16 3.72 3.36 10.84
N GLY A 17 2.84 3.66 11.79
CA GLY A 17 3.17 3.54 13.21
C GLY A 17 3.61 2.11 13.58
N PRO A 18 3.76 1.78 14.87
CA PRO A 18 4.08 0.40 15.23
C PRO A 18 2.90 -0.45 14.77
N GLU A 19 3.14 -1.43 13.91
CA GLU A 19 2.07 -2.33 13.48
C GLU A 19 1.84 -3.34 14.61
N VAL A 20 1.08 -2.93 15.64
CA VAL A 20 0.51 -3.88 16.59
C VAL A 20 -0.56 -4.65 15.83
N HIS A 21 -0.29 -5.91 15.53
CA HIS A 21 -1.18 -6.73 14.73
C HIS A 21 -2.11 -7.52 15.65
N ALA A 22 -3.43 -7.38 15.49
CA ALA A 22 -4.38 -8.27 16.12
C ALA A 22 -4.32 -9.63 15.42
N LEU A 23 -4.54 -10.73 16.16
CA LEU A 23 -4.61 -12.11 15.61
C LEU A 23 -5.56 -12.28 14.42
N THR A 24 -6.54 -11.38 14.26
CA THR A 24 -7.49 -11.33 13.15
C THR A 24 -6.88 -10.86 11.84
N ASP A 25 -5.74 -10.18 11.89
CA ASP A 25 -5.09 -9.54 10.73
C ASP A 25 -4.08 -10.48 10.05
N TRP A 26 -3.92 -11.70 10.58
CA TRP A 26 -2.95 -12.69 10.14
C TRP A 26 -3.56 -13.69 9.15
N TYR A 27 -2.74 -14.21 8.23
CA TYR A 27 -3.19 -15.27 7.33
C TYR A 27 -3.66 -16.50 8.13
N PRO A 28 -4.61 -17.31 7.62
CA PRO A 28 -5.19 -18.43 8.38
C PRO A 28 -4.17 -19.42 8.96
N TYR A 29 -3.05 -19.66 8.28
CA TYR A 29 -1.99 -20.54 8.77
C TYR A 29 -1.17 -19.90 9.91
N GLU A 30 -0.88 -18.60 9.83
CA GLU A 30 -0.19 -17.82 10.86
C GLU A 30 -1.08 -17.71 12.11
N LYS A 31 -2.39 -17.48 11.91
CA LYS A 31 -3.37 -17.47 13.00
C LYS A 31 -3.42 -18.79 13.76
N LYS A 32 -3.52 -19.94 13.06
CA LYS A 32 -3.50 -21.27 13.70
C LYS A 32 -2.21 -21.52 14.48
N PHE A 33 -1.07 -21.08 13.94
CA PHE A 33 0.22 -21.19 14.60
C PHE A 33 0.29 -20.32 15.86
N LEU A 34 -0.07 -19.04 15.76
CA LEU A 34 -0.08 -18.11 16.89
C LEU A 34 -1.07 -18.57 17.99
N GLU A 35 -2.25 -19.09 17.63
CA GLU A 35 -3.19 -19.69 18.59
C GLU A 35 -2.64 -20.95 19.29
N LYS A 36 -1.86 -21.76 18.59
CA LYS A 36 -1.14 -22.89 19.20
C LYS A 36 -0.07 -22.38 20.18
N MET A 37 0.67 -21.33 19.81
CA MET A 37 1.68 -20.73 20.68
C MET A 37 1.06 -20.06 21.92
N LYS A 38 -0.09 -19.40 21.79
CA LYS A 38 -0.84 -18.87 22.92
C LYS A 38 -1.17 -19.94 23.93
N ARG A 39 -1.71 -21.07 23.46
CA ARG A 39 -2.03 -22.22 24.30
C ARG A 39 -0.79 -22.82 24.97
N MET A 40 0.30 -22.98 24.22
CA MET A 40 1.55 -23.56 24.75
C MET A 40 2.25 -22.69 25.80
N ARG A 41 2.18 -21.36 25.67
CA ARG A 41 2.90 -20.42 26.55
C ARG A 41 2.00 -19.69 27.55
N GLY A 42 0.71 -20.01 27.59
CA GLY A 42 -0.26 -19.36 28.49
C GLY A 42 -0.50 -17.87 28.20
N ILE A 43 -0.20 -17.41 26.97
CA ILE A 43 -0.37 -16.01 26.55
C ILE A 43 -1.86 -15.71 26.38
N LYS A 44 -2.37 -14.64 27.00
CA LYS A 44 -3.80 -14.31 26.96
C LYS A 44 -4.12 -13.28 25.87
N SER A 45 -3.22 -12.35 25.60
CA SER A 45 -3.40 -11.26 24.63
C SER A 45 -3.52 -11.76 23.20
N ASN A 46 -4.39 -11.12 22.41
CA ASN A 46 -4.51 -11.35 20.98
C ASN A 46 -3.62 -10.43 20.14
N LEU A 47 -2.87 -9.54 20.80
CA LEU A 47 -2.03 -8.53 20.16
C LEU A 47 -0.58 -8.99 20.08
N TRP A 48 0.02 -8.79 18.92
CA TRP A 48 1.39 -9.20 18.62
C TRP A 48 2.18 -8.04 18.00
N LEU A 49 3.45 -7.93 18.39
CA LEU A 49 4.42 -6.93 17.95
C LEU A 49 5.46 -7.60 17.05
N GLY A 50 5.78 -7.01 15.90
CA GLY A 50 6.94 -7.43 15.13
C GLY A 50 8.24 -6.98 15.78
N GLU A 51 9.34 -7.71 15.53
CA GLU A 51 10.68 -7.31 15.96
C GLU A 51 11.09 -5.95 15.40
N LYS A 52 10.60 -5.60 14.20
CA LYS A 52 10.76 -4.29 13.59
C LYS A 52 10.12 -3.14 14.40
N ASP A 53 9.11 -3.46 15.21
CA ASP A 53 8.36 -2.49 16.00
C ASP A 53 8.98 -2.30 17.40
N ILE A 54 9.94 -3.13 17.79
CA ILE A 54 10.71 -2.94 19.03
C ILE A 54 11.51 -1.66 18.92
N GLY A 55 11.36 -0.81 19.94
CA GLY A 55 11.99 0.49 19.98
C GLY A 55 11.23 1.59 19.25
N PHE A 56 10.06 1.28 18.67
CA PHE A 56 9.12 2.30 18.25
C PHE A 56 8.67 3.14 19.45
N VAL A 57 8.47 4.44 19.25
CA VAL A 57 8.05 5.38 20.30
C VAL A 57 6.62 5.82 20.02
N PHE A 58 5.70 5.57 20.95
CA PHE A 58 4.27 5.84 20.81
C PHE A 58 3.77 6.77 21.93
N PRO A 59 2.74 7.59 21.65
CA PRO A 59 2.16 8.49 22.65
C PRO A 59 1.28 7.73 23.66
N THR A 60 1.32 8.17 24.90
CA THR A 60 0.48 7.71 26.03
C THR A 60 -0.22 8.91 26.67
N SER A 61 -1.09 8.66 27.65
CA SER A 61 -1.69 9.72 28.47
C SER A 61 -0.64 10.50 29.29
N SER A 62 0.48 9.87 29.65
CA SER A 62 1.56 10.45 30.47
C SER A 62 2.79 10.97 29.69
N GLY A 63 2.80 10.84 28.36
CA GLY A 63 3.90 11.29 27.50
C GLY A 63 4.32 10.23 26.48
N TRP A 64 5.61 10.14 26.18
CA TRP A 64 6.14 9.21 25.19
C TRP A 64 6.69 7.95 25.83
N GLU A 65 6.31 6.80 25.29
CA GLU A 65 6.91 5.54 25.67
C GLU A 65 7.53 4.82 24.48
N LYS A 66 8.63 4.11 24.75
CA LYS A 66 9.30 3.27 23.76
C LYS A 66 8.85 1.83 23.98
N ILE A 67 8.47 1.13 22.92
CA ILE A 67 8.18 -0.31 22.99
C ILE A 67 9.46 -1.02 23.40
N ARG A 68 9.45 -1.65 24.57
CA ARG A 68 10.55 -2.45 25.11
C ARG A 68 10.04 -3.83 25.40
N ILE A 69 10.78 -4.83 24.97
CA ILE A 69 10.51 -6.22 25.35
C ILE A 69 11.35 -6.53 26.58
N ASN A 70 10.74 -7.19 27.55
CA ASN A 70 11.47 -7.68 28.72
C ASN A 70 12.62 -8.59 28.24
N PRO A 71 13.89 -8.31 28.60
CA PRO A 71 15.05 -9.03 28.04
C PRO A 71 15.07 -10.53 28.34
N LYS A 72 14.25 -11.01 29.29
CA LYS A 72 14.09 -12.44 29.59
C LYS A 72 13.10 -13.16 28.66
N GLU A 73 12.31 -12.41 27.89
CA GLU A 73 11.26 -12.95 27.03
C GLU A 73 11.81 -13.39 25.67
N ARG A 74 11.47 -14.62 25.29
CA ARG A 74 11.84 -15.17 23.97
C ARG A 74 10.75 -14.86 22.97
N GLY A 75 11.07 -14.04 21.97
CA GLY A 75 10.25 -13.85 20.78
C GLY A 75 10.03 -15.13 20.00
N PHE A 76 9.03 -15.12 19.13
CA PHE A 76 8.66 -16.24 18.28
C PHE A 76 9.04 -15.93 16.84
N SER A 77 9.94 -16.71 16.27
CA SER A 77 10.23 -16.62 14.83
C SER A 77 9.15 -17.36 14.03
N THR A 78 8.53 -16.67 13.08
CA THR A 78 7.83 -17.32 11.97
C THR A 78 8.65 -17.17 10.70
N THR A 79 8.60 -18.19 9.86
CA THR A 79 9.18 -18.17 8.53
C THR A 79 8.07 -17.84 7.55
N LYS A 80 8.04 -16.60 7.05
CA LYS A 80 7.08 -16.23 6.00
C LYS A 80 7.53 -16.89 4.69
N PRO A 81 6.73 -17.76 4.04
CA PRO A 81 7.08 -18.23 2.72
C PRO A 81 7.16 -17.00 1.81
N ASN A 82 8.33 -16.78 1.22
CA ASN A 82 8.45 -15.81 0.15
C ASN A 82 7.70 -16.44 -1.04
N MET A 83 6.44 -16.06 -1.24
CA MET A 83 5.54 -16.71 -2.20
C MET A 83 5.94 -16.48 -3.67
N ASP A 84 7.06 -15.80 -3.93
CA ASP A 84 7.51 -15.52 -5.29
C ASP A 84 8.34 -16.65 -5.94
N GLU A 85 8.75 -17.70 -5.22
CA GLU A 85 9.55 -18.78 -5.83
C GLU A 85 9.26 -20.18 -5.23
N CYS A 86 8.40 -20.97 -5.87
CA CYS A 86 8.35 -22.42 -5.68
C CYS A 86 7.80 -23.14 -6.92
N ALA A 87 8.68 -23.43 -7.89
CA ALA A 87 8.35 -24.25 -9.06
C ALA A 87 8.98 -25.66 -9.07
N ASP A 88 9.77 -26.03 -8.05
CA ASP A 88 10.43 -27.35 -8.02
C ASP A 88 10.61 -27.90 -6.59
N GLU A 89 10.30 -29.19 -6.41
CA GLU A 89 10.38 -29.91 -5.13
C GLU A 89 11.81 -30.22 -4.68
N ASN A 90 12.76 -30.38 -5.60
CA ASN A 90 14.15 -30.69 -5.24
C ASN A 90 14.92 -29.45 -4.76
N SER A 91 14.50 -28.27 -5.18
CA SER A 91 15.04 -26.98 -4.72
C SER A 91 14.55 -26.56 -3.33
N LYS A 92 13.49 -27.19 -2.79
CA LYS A 92 12.89 -26.85 -1.49
C LYS A 92 13.87 -27.01 -0.32
N LYS A 93 14.68 -28.08 -0.28
CA LYS A 93 15.52 -28.38 0.92
C LYS A 93 16.74 -27.48 1.09
N SER A 94 17.37 -27.00 0.01
CA SER A 94 18.57 -26.16 0.09
C SER A 94 18.23 -24.66 0.17
N LEU A 95 17.12 -24.23 -0.45
CA LEU A 95 16.60 -22.86 -0.35
C LEU A 95 15.88 -22.59 0.98
N PHE A 96 15.38 -23.65 1.66
CA PHE A 96 14.72 -23.56 2.98
C PHE A 96 15.56 -22.86 4.06
N ARG A 97 16.88 -22.80 3.91
CA ARG A 97 17.78 -22.13 4.87
C ARG A 97 18.17 -20.71 4.49
N ARG A 98 17.95 -20.27 3.24
CA ARG A 98 18.58 -19.04 2.71
C ARG A 98 17.64 -17.85 2.51
N TYR A 99 16.32 -18.06 2.46
CA TYR A 99 15.38 -17.00 2.02
C TYR A 99 14.20 -16.71 2.97
N PHE A 100 14.19 -17.30 4.16
CA PHE A 100 13.26 -16.86 5.20
C PHE A 100 13.88 -15.70 5.97
N THR A 101 13.34 -14.50 5.81
CA THR A 101 13.41 -13.51 6.89
C THR A 101 12.62 -14.11 8.04
N SER A 102 13.33 -14.62 9.06
CA SER A 102 12.73 -14.95 10.35
C SER A 102 12.08 -13.67 10.88
N LEU A 103 10.78 -13.54 10.74
CA LEU A 103 10.03 -12.46 11.35
C LEU A 103 9.79 -12.90 12.79
N LYS A 104 10.48 -12.25 13.74
CA LYS A 104 10.21 -12.48 15.15
C LYS A 104 9.02 -11.64 15.59
N TYR A 105 8.16 -12.26 16.37
CA TYR A 105 6.99 -11.64 16.97
C TYR A 105 7.01 -11.81 18.48
N TYR A 106 6.48 -10.83 19.18
CA TYR A 106 6.37 -10.80 20.63
C TYR A 106 4.91 -10.56 20.97
N SER A 107 4.38 -11.27 21.96
CA SER A 107 3.08 -10.87 22.51
C SER A 107 3.23 -9.52 23.19
N VAL A 108 2.20 -8.67 23.10
CA VAL A 108 2.18 -7.39 23.84
C VAL A 108 2.39 -7.60 25.35
N GLU A 109 1.97 -8.73 25.91
CA GLU A 109 2.21 -9.09 27.33
C GLU A 109 3.71 -9.22 27.68
N GLN A 110 4.56 -9.42 26.68
CA GLN A 110 6.01 -9.52 26.85
C GLN A 110 6.70 -8.14 26.81
N ALA A 111 5.95 -7.07 26.56
CA ALA A 111 6.46 -5.70 26.59
C ALA A 111 6.45 -5.14 28.03
N GLU A 112 7.43 -4.31 28.36
CA GLU A 112 7.52 -3.60 29.66
C GLU A 112 6.31 -2.67 29.87
N ASN A 113 5.71 -2.19 28.79
CA ASN A 113 4.58 -1.28 28.74
C ASN A 113 3.37 -1.86 28.01
N ALA A 114 3.02 -3.10 28.37
CA ALA A 114 1.91 -3.83 27.76
C ALA A 114 0.57 -3.07 27.80
N GLU A 115 0.25 -2.43 28.92
CA GLU A 115 -1.01 -1.67 29.10
C GLU A 115 -1.05 -0.46 28.17
N ALA A 116 0.00 0.36 28.15
CA ALA A 116 0.08 1.54 27.30
C ALA A 116 0.05 1.19 25.80
N ILE A 117 0.72 0.10 25.38
CA ILE A 117 0.65 -0.39 24.00
C ILE A 117 -0.77 -0.86 23.65
N THR A 118 -1.43 -1.52 24.60
CA THR A 118 -2.81 -2.00 24.42
C THR A 118 -3.78 -0.83 24.29
N GLU A 119 -3.66 0.17 25.16
CA GLU A 119 -4.43 1.42 25.11
C GLU A 119 -4.19 2.15 23.77
N TYR A 120 -2.94 2.35 23.37
CA TYR A 120 -2.58 2.99 22.11
C TYR A 120 -3.14 2.23 20.88
N HIS A 121 -3.10 0.89 20.88
CA HIS A 121 -3.72 0.10 19.82
C HIS A 121 -5.26 0.24 19.83
N GLN A 122 -5.87 0.34 21.01
CA GLN A 122 -7.31 0.59 21.14
C GLN A 122 -7.71 2.00 20.68
N GLU A 123 -6.84 3.00 20.82
CA GLU A 123 -7.05 4.39 20.36
C GLU A 123 -7.12 4.54 18.82
N ARG A 124 -7.00 3.45 18.05
CA ARG A 124 -7.06 3.38 16.57
C ARG A 124 -6.09 4.35 15.89
N ILE A 125 -4.94 3.82 15.47
CA ILE A 125 -3.90 4.56 14.74
C ILE A 125 -4.50 5.46 13.63
N PRO A 126 -4.28 6.79 13.67
CA PRO A 126 -4.74 7.72 12.64
C PRO A 126 -4.30 7.30 11.24
N LYS A 127 -5.24 7.31 10.30
CA LYS A 127 -5.06 7.00 8.89
C LYS A 127 -5.42 8.21 8.05
N CYS A 128 -4.46 8.69 7.26
CA CYS A 128 -4.78 9.64 6.19
C CYS A 128 -5.39 8.90 5.01
N ILE A 129 -6.53 9.37 4.50
CA ILE A 129 -7.09 8.82 3.25
C ILE A 129 -6.23 9.22 2.04
N SER A 130 -5.50 10.33 2.15
CA SER A 130 -4.55 10.76 1.11
C SER A 130 -3.20 10.07 1.28
N ARG A 131 -2.72 9.40 0.22
CA ARG A 131 -1.35 8.84 0.18
C ARG A 131 -0.25 9.91 0.24
N ARG A 132 -0.59 11.20 0.14
CA ARG A 132 0.39 12.30 0.05
C ARG A 132 0.80 12.88 1.39
N ILE A 133 0.12 12.54 2.48
CA ILE A 133 0.44 13.04 3.82
C ILE A 133 0.80 11.83 4.67
N GLY A 134 2.09 11.62 4.85
CA GLY A 134 2.59 10.67 5.85
C GLY A 134 2.29 11.22 7.25
N PHE A 135 1.84 10.34 8.15
CA PHE A 135 1.72 10.69 9.55
C PHE A 135 2.94 10.15 10.27
N ASP A 136 3.99 10.96 10.33
CA ASP A 136 5.10 10.69 11.23
C ASP A 136 4.64 10.69 12.69
N THR A 137 5.52 10.29 13.60
CA THR A 137 5.15 10.16 15.01
C THR A 137 4.64 11.47 15.61
N GLY A 138 5.26 12.61 15.29
CA GLY A 138 4.84 13.92 15.82
C GLY A 138 3.50 14.40 15.26
N VAL A 139 3.19 14.06 14.01
CA VAL A 139 1.88 14.29 13.40
C VAL A 139 0.82 13.40 14.06
N GLN A 140 1.12 12.11 14.29
CA GLN A 140 0.20 11.20 14.97
C GLN A 140 -0.17 11.70 16.36
N GLU A 141 0.79 12.22 17.14
CA GLU A 141 0.50 12.81 18.46
C GLU A 141 -0.52 13.94 18.39
N LYS A 142 -0.31 14.88 17.47
CA LYS A 142 -1.20 16.03 17.31
C LYS A 142 -2.61 15.57 16.97
N LEU A 143 -2.73 14.52 16.14
CA LEU A 143 -4.01 13.94 15.78
C LEU A 143 -4.67 13.21 16.96
N HIS A 144 -3.93 12.42 17.74
CA HIS A 144 -4.44 11.76 18.95
C HIS A 144 -4.87 12.76 20.02
N ALA A 145 -4.03 13.76 20.32
CA ALA A 145 -4.34 14.81 21.28
C ALA A 145 -5.59 15.61 20.87
N HIS A 146 -5.71 15.92 19.58
CA HIS A 146 -6.90 16.57 19.04
C HIS A 146 -8.13 15.66 19.13
N GLY A 147 -7.99 14.38 18.79
CA GLY A 147 -9.06 13.38 18.91
C GLY A 147 -9.60 13.28 20.34
N ARG A 148 -8.72 13.18 21.34
CA ARG A 148 -9.11 13.14 22.76
C ARG A 148 -9.75 14.44 23.24
N LYS A 149 -9.21 15.60 22.83
CA LYS A 149 -9.77 16.92 23.18
C LYS A 149 -11.21 17.09 22.69
N HIS A 150 -11.52 16.54 21.51
CA HIS A 150 -12.80 16.74 20.83
C HIS A 150 -13.70 15.49 20.80
N ASP A 151 -13.35 14.44 21.56
CA ASP A 151 -14.07 13.16 21.63
C ASP A 151 -14.33 12.52 20.26
N LEU A 152 -13.27 12.44 19.44
CA LEU A 152 -13.32 11.90 18.08
C LEU A 152 -12.83 10.44 18.09
N HIS A 153 -13.56 9.54 17.45
CA HIS A 153 -13.37 8.09 17.51
C HIS A 153 -13.02 7.44 16.16
N SER A 154 -13.18 8.16 15.06
CA SER A 154 -12.78 7.66 13.74
C SER A 154 -11.26 7.73 13.57
N GLN A 155 -10.70 6.69 12.95
CA GLN A 155 -9.30 6.66 12.57
C GLN A 155 -9.00 7.51 11.32
N PHE A 156 -10.01 8.00 10.60
CA PHE A 156 -9.82 8.62 9.30
C PHE A 156 -9.70 10.14 9.37
N TRP A 157 -8.62 10.66 8.80
CA TRP A 157 -8.31 12.09 8.76
C TRP A 157 -8.10 12.57 7.32
N PHE A 158 -8.55 13.78 7.02
CA PHE A 158 -8.54 14.36 5.67
C PHE A 158 -8.45 15.88 5.69
N THR A 159 -8.01 16.45 4.57
CA THR A 159 -8.17 17.89 4.32
C THR A 159 -9.54 18.17 3.70
N LYS A 160 -10.05 19.40 3.80
CA LYS A 160 -11.25 19.85 3.06
C LYS A 160 -11.15 19.56 1.56
N LYS A 161 -9.97 19.80 0.97
CA LYS A 161 -9.69 19.52 -0.45
C LYS A 161 -9.80 18.03 -0.77
N THR A 162 -9.34 17.15 0.12
CA THR A 162 -9.44 15.70 -0.06
C THR A 162 -10.89 15.23 0.02
N LEU A 163 -11.69 15.76 0.96
CA LEU A 163 -13.13 15.45 1.04
C LEU A 163 -13.87 15.89 -0.22
N ALA A 164 -13.69 17.14 -0.66
CA ALA A 164 -14.36 17.66 -1.84
C ALA A 164 -14.02 16.82 -3.09
N LYS A 165 -12.77 16.35 -3.21
CA LYS A 165 -12.37 15.44 -4.29
C LYS A 165 -12.97 14.03 -4.18
N LEU A 166 -13.22 13.55 -2.96
CA LEU A 166 -13.74 12.21 -2.72
C LEU A 166 -15.26 12.14 -2.88
N TYR A 167 -15.96 13.15 -2.36
CA TYR A 167 -17.39 13.11 -2.14
C TYR A 167 -18.13 14.30 -2.77
N GLY A 168 -17.42 15.21 -3.46
CA GLY A 168 -18.00 16.45 -3.96
C GLY A 168 -18.58 17.30 -2.83
N ASP A 169 -19.77 17.83 -3.07
CA ASP A 169 -20.52 18.62 -2.08
C ASP A 169 -21.32 17.77 -1.07
N ARG A 170 -21.33 16.43 -1.23
CA ARG A 170 -22.10 15.53 -0.36
C ARG A 170 -21.55 15.48 1.06
N VAL A 171 -20.23 15.42 1.19
CA VAL A 171 -19.54 15.32 2.48
C VAL A 171 -18.69 16.55 2.72
N GLY A 172 -19.13 17.37 3.66
CA GLY A 172 -18.48 18.59 4.09
C GLY A 172 -18.02 18.51 5.54
N VAL A 173 -17.05 19.36 5.88
CA VAL A 173 -16.68 19.59 7.28
C VAL A 173 -17.79 20.40 7.95
N SER A 174 -18.21 19.98 9.14
CA SER A 174 -19.24 20.67 9.93
C SER A 174 -18.84 22.12 10.24
N GLN A 175 -19.82 23.03 10.28
CA GLN A 175 -19.59 24.49 10.34
C GLN A 175 -18.70 24.94 11.52
N HIS A 176 -18.74 24.21 12.63
CA HIS A 176 -18.00 24.52 13.86
C HIS A 176 -16.85 23.54 14.15
N ALA A 177 -16.46 22.72 13.18
CA ALA A 177 -15.36 21.79 13.36
C ALA A 177 -14.02 22.53 13.44
N GLU A 178 -13.28 22.30 14.53
CA GLU A 178 -11.89 22.74 14.65
C GLU A 178 -10.98 21.71 13.97
N GLY A 179 -10.22 22.13 12.96
CA GLY A 179 -9.21 21.28 12.34
C GLY A 179 -7.88 21.31 13.10
N VAL A 180 -7.03 20.33 12.85
CA VAL A 180 -5.66 20.27 13.38
C VAL A 180 -4.65 20.64 12.29
N SER A 181 -3.84 21.67 12.57
CA SER A 181 -2.77 22.10 11.68
C SER A 181 -1.54 21.23 11.88
N ILE A 182 -1.14 20.54 10.82
CA ILE A 182 0.08 19.74 10.75
C ILE A 182 1.01 20.31 9.69
N SER A 183 2.31 20.20 9.92
CA SER A 183 3.33 20.50 8.94
C SER A 183 3.79 19.17 8.37
N ALA A 184 3.68 18.99 7.06
CA ALA A 184 4.16 17.80 6.38
C ALA A 184 5.01 18.22 5.19
N ASP A 185 6.10 17.50 4.96
CA ASP A 185 6.93 17.71 3.79
C ASP A 185 6.16 17.28 2.54
N SER A 186 6.05 18.18 1.58
CA SER A 186 5.49 17.83 0.28
C SER A 186 6.55 17.17 -0.60
N PHE A 187 6.14 16.50 -1.68
CA PHE A 187 7.04 15.71 -2.55
C PHE A 187 8.22 16.50 -3.15
N ASN A 188 8.18 17.84 -3.13
CA ASN A 188 9.27 18.71 -3.58
C ASN A 188 10.23 19.13 -2.45
N GLY A 189 10.02 18.66 -1.21
CA GLY A 189 10.80 19.02 -0.03
C GLY A 189 10.38 20.33 0.65
N GLU A 190 9.33 21.00 0.17
CA GLU A 190 8.76 22.16 0.86
C GLU A 190 7.77 21.71 1.92
N SER A 191 7.97 22.19 3.14
CA SER A 191 7.03 21.95 4.24
C SER A 191 5.73 22.71 3.99
N GLN A 192 4.62 21.99 3.82
CA GLN A 192 3.29 22.58 3.68
C GLN A 192 2.49 22.37 4.95
N ILE A 193 1.79 23.43 5.37
CA ILE A 193 0.84 23.34 6.48
C ILE A 193 -0.47 22.79 5.92
N HIS A 194 -0.88 21.61 6.42
CA HIS A 194 -2.17 21.02 6.12
C HIS A 194 -3.07 21.12 7.35
N VAL A 195 -4.33 21.53 7.13
CA VAL A 195 -5.37 21.44 8.16
C VAL A 195 -6.15 20.15 7.91
N LEU A 196 -6.09 19.25 8.89
CA LEU A 196 -6.80 17.99 8.88
C LEU A 196 -8.04 18.05 9.76
N TYR A 197 -9.05 17.29 9.35
CA TYR A 197 -10.30 17.08 10.05
C TYR A 197 -10.53 15.57 10.17
N ASN A 198 -11.12 15.16 11.27
CA ASN A 198 -11.51 13.78 11.51
C ASN A 198 -12.86 13.46 10.82
N ALA A 199 -13.11 12.20 10.44
CA ALA A 199 -14.41 11.78 9.89
C ALA A 199 -15.61 12.21 10.76
N ASP A 200 -15.46 12.16 12.08
CA ASP A 200 -16.54 12.50 13.01
C ASP A 200 -16.86 14.00 13.02
N GLN A 201 -16.02 14.83 12.41
CA GLN A 201 -16.21 16.26 12.22
C GLN A 201 -16.86 16.61 10.87
N THR A 202 -17.45 15.64 10.19
CA THR A 202 -18.18 15.85 8.93
C THR A 202 -19.67 15.68 9.11
N ASN A 203 -20.43 16.13 8.11
CA ASN A 203 -21.87 15.92 8.04
C ASN A 203 -22.27 14.46 7.79
N ASP A 204 -21.34 13.57 7.40
CA ASP A 204 -21.63 12.15 7.16
C ASP A 204 -20.42 11.24 7.47
N ALA A 205 -20.09 11.12 8.76
CA ALA A 205 -19.02 10.25 9.25
C ALA A 205 -19.29 8.77 8.91
N ASN A 206 -20.57 8.36 8.89
CA ASN A 206 -20.99 6.99 8.65
C ASN A 206 -20.68 6.54 7.22
N LEU A 207 -20.94 7.38 6.23
CA LEU A 207 -20.56 7.10 4.84
C LEU A 207 -19.06 6.83 4.72
N ILE A 208 -18.21 7.69 5.33
CA ILE A 208 -16.76 7.53 5.30
C ILE A 208 -16.34 6.18 5.92
N GLN A 209 -16.86 5.85 7.10
CA GLN A 209 -16.55 4.60 7.78
C GLN A 209 -17.03 3.37 6.99
N ASN A 210 -18.24 3.43 6.42
CA ASN A 210 -18.81 2.35 5.60
C ASN A 210 -17.98 2.12 4.33
N ARG A 211 -17.57 3.18 3.64
CA ARG A 211 -16.70 3.10 2.46
C ARG A 211 -15.37 2.44 2.78
N ALA A 212 -14.77 2.77 3.93
CA ALA A 212 -13.53 2.14 4.35
C ALA A 212 -13.69 0.64 4.67
N ARG A 213 -14.84 0.21 5.21
CA ARG A 213 -15.14 -1.20 5.50
C ARG A 213 -15.40 -2.04 4.25
N LYS A 214 -16.01 -1.46 3.20
CA LYS A 214 -16.32 -2.16 1.94
C LYS A 214 -15.08 -2.52 1.11
N GLY A 215 -13.92 -1.99 1.48
CA GLY A 215 -12.67 -2.22 0.76
C GLY A 215 -12.54 -1.35 -0.50
N HIS A 216 -11.49 -1.61 -1.26
CA HIS A 216 -11.14 -0.78 -2.41
C HIS A 216 -11.66 -1.36 -3.72
N MET A 217 -12.20 -0.48 -4.56
CA MET A 217 -12.49 -0.80 -5.95
C MET A 217 -11.18 -0.96 -6.71
N THR A 218 -11.10 -2.03 -7.51
CA THR A 218 -9.90 -2.48 -8.22
C THR A 218 -10.14 -2.46 -9.72
N ASN A 219 -9.17 -1.90 -10.45
CA ASN A 219 -9.19 -1.81 -11.90
C ASN A 219 -8.56 -3.08 -12.50
N TYR A 220 -9.30 -3.79 -13.36
CA TYR A 220 -8.85 -5.03 -13.99
C TYR A 220 -7.59 -4.84 -14.84
N HIS A 221 -7.54 -3.81 -15.67
CA HIS A 221 -6.45 -3.57 -16.61
C HIS A 221 -5.10 -3.37 -15.90
N THR A 222 -5.11 -2.61 -14.81
CA THR A 222 -3.90 -2.25 -14.05
C THR A 222 -3.63 -3.17 -12.86
N CYS A 223 -4.59 -4.00 -12.46
CA CYS A 223 -4.54 -4.77 -11.22
C CYS A 223 -4.25 -3.91 -9.98
N ALA A 224 -4.60 -2.63 -10.05
CA ALA A 224 -4.39 -1.65 -9.01
C ALA A 224 -5.73 -1.14 -8.48
N LYS A 225 -5.72 -0.70 -7.22
CA LYS A 225 -6.83 0.04 -6.64
C LYS A 225 -7.06 1.30 -7.48
N PHE A 226 -8.31 1.64 -7.79
CA PHE A 226 -8.63 2.93 -8.39
C PHE A 226 -8.10 4.07 -7.52
N HIS A 227 -7.74 5.17 -8.17
CA HIS A 227 -7.45 6.41 -7.46
C HIS A 227 -8.62 6.78 -6.54
N PHE A 228 -8.28 7.38 -5.40
CA PHE A 228 -9.23 7.64 -4.33
C PHE A 228 -10.44 8.46 -4.82
N GLU A 229 -10.21 9.42 -5.73
CA GLU A 229 -11.24 10.28 -6.33
C GLU A 229 -12.34 9.52 -7.08
N TYR A 230 -12.07 8.31 -7.58
CA TYR A 230 -13.08 7.49 -8.25
C TYR A 230 -13.76 6.47 -7.32
N GLN A 231 -13.26 6.28 -6.09
CA GLN A 231 -13.74 5.22 -5.20
C GLN A 231 -15.21 5.43 -4.81
N ASP A 232 -15.63 6.63 -4.43
CA ASP A 232 -17.00 6.89 -3.99
C ASP A 232 -18.02 6.76 -5.14
N ALA A 233 -17.67 7.25 -6.33
CA ALA A 233 -18.52 7.14 -7.52
C ALA A 233 -18.79 5.67 -7.86
N LEU A 234 -17.75 4.83 -7.86
CA LEU A 234 -17.86 3.40 -8.09
C LEU A 234 -18.68 2.69 -7.00
N HIS A 235 -18.45 3.01 -5.72
CA HIS A 235 -19.24 2.45 -4.62
C HIS A 235 -20.72 2.84 -4.69
N THR A 236 -21.01 4.12 -4.97
CA THR A 236 -22.38 4.63 -5.08
C THR A 236 -23.12 3.98 -6.24
N TYR A 237 -22.45 3.78 -7.38
CA TYR A 237 -23.02 3.06 -8.50
C TYR A 237 -23.28 1.58 -8.17
N ALA A 238 -22.33 0.90 -7.53
CA ALA A 238 -22.51 -0.48 -7.11
C ALA A 238 -23.72 -0.64 -6.17
N GLU A 239 -23.87 0.25 -5.19
CA GLU A 239 -25.02 0.25 -4.29
C GLU A 239 -26.34 0.48 -5.01
N LYS A 240 -26.41 1.48 -5.90
CA LYS A 240 -27.61 1.81 -6.66
C LYS A 240 -28.08 0.62 -7.51
N ASN A 241 -27.16 -0.19 -8.00
CA ASN A 241 -27.44 -1.33 -8.88
C ASN A 241 -27.34 -2.70 -8.17
N ASN A 242 -27.26 -2.73 -6.83
CA ASN A 242 -27.13 -3.95 -6.02
C ASN A 242 -25.93 -4.86 -6.41
N LEU A 243 -24.81 -4.26 -6.78
CA LEU A 243 -23.58 -4.94 -7.18
C LEU A 243 -22.67 -5.13 -5.94
N SER A 244 -22.06 -6.30 -5.85
CA SER A 244 -21.23 -6.73 -4.71
C SER A 244 -19.74 -6.81 -5.06
N GLY A 245 -19.43 -6.98 -6.34
CA GLY A 245 -18.08 -7.09 -6.86
C GLY A 245 -17.26 -5.82 -6.68
N THR A 246 -15.96 -5.98 -6.41
CA THR A 246 -15.00 -4.86 -6.27
C THR A 246 -14.10 -4.70 -7.50
N LEU A 247 -14.17 -5.64 -8.44
CA LEU A 247 -13.41 -5.62 -9.68
C LEU A 247 -14.22 -4.88 -10.76
N TRP A 248 -13.56 -3.96 -11.45
CA TRP A 248 -14.16 -3.21 -12.55
C TRP A 248 -13.32 -3.32 -13.81
N VAL A 249 -14.00 -3.49 -14.94
CA VAL A 249 -13.41 -3.71 -16.26
C VAL A 249 -13.86 -2.58 -17.18
N ASP A 250 -12.92 -1.93 -17.87
CA ASP A 250 -13.28 -0.95 -18.89
C ASP A 250 -13.85 -1.62 -20.15
N SER A 251 -14.76 -0.91 -20.82
CA SER A 251 -15.39 -1.30 -22.08
C SER A 251 -14.40 -1.81 -23.14
N ASN A 252 -13.33 -1.05 -23.41
CA ASN A 252 -12.31 -1.43 -24.40
C ASN A 252 -11.63 -2.76 -24.06
N THR A 253 -11.41 -3.04 -22.76
CA THR A 253 -10.82 -4.30 -22.32
C THR A 253 -11.79 -5.48 -22.49
N LEU A 254 -13.09 -5.29 -22.28
CA LEU A 254 -14.08 -6.33 -22.58
C LEU A 254 -14.07 -6.71 -24.06
N GLU A 255 -14.07 -5.70 -24.94
CA GLU A 255 -14.07 -5.91 -26.38
C GLU A 255 -12.78 -6.58 -26.88
N ARG A 256 -11.61 -6.12 -26.39
CA ARG A 256 -10.31 -6.56 -26.91
C ARG A 256 -9.76 -7.82 -26.25
N ASP A 257 -9.79 -7.90 -24.91
CA ASP A 257 -9.08 -8.96 -24.19
C ASP A 257 -9.91 -10.26 -24.13
N PHE A 258 -11.23 -10.18 -24.30
CA PHE A 258 -12.13 -11.34 -24.19
C PHE A 258 -12.79 -11.78 -25.51
N ASN A 259 -12.59 -11.06 -26.63
CA ASN A 259 -13.02 -11.46 -27.98
C ASN A 259 -14.46 -12.02 -28.06
N GLY A 260 -15.39 -11.44 -27.29
CA GLY A 260 -16.80 -11.87 -27.24
C GLY A 260 -17.14 -13.01 -26.26
N VAL A 261 -16.14 -13.65 -25.64
CA VAL A 261 -16.33 -14.70 -24.60
C VAL A 261 -16.91 -14.12 -23.31
N SER A 262 -16.51 -12.90 -22.98
CA SER A 262 -17.08 -12.11 -21.88
C SER A 262 -17.48 -10.75 -22.45
N HIS A 263 -18.68 -10.30 -22.08
CA HIS A 263 -19.25 -9.02 -22.50
C HIS A 263 -20.10 -8.47 -21.35
N ALA A 264 -20.36 -7.17 -21.36
CA ALA A 264 -21.30 -6.58 -20.41
C ALA A 264 -22.70 -7.16 -20.67
N ASP A 265 -23.45 -7.45 -19.61
CA ASP A 265 -24.86 -7.83 -19.72
C ASP A 265 -25.60 -6.77 -20.55
N PRO A 266 -26.48 -7.14 -21.50
CA PRO A 266 -27.20 -6.17 -22.33
C PRO A 266 -27.99 -5.12 -21.55
N SER A 267 -28.39 -5.42 -20.30
CA SER A 267 -29.06 -4.50 -19.39
C SER A 267 -28.09 -3.62 -18.58
N ALA A 268 -26.79 -3.92 -18.57
CA ALA A 268 -25.79 -3.16 -17.83
C ALA A 268 -25.55 -1.80 -18.47
N THR A 269 -25.63 -0.75 -17.66
CA THR A 269 -25.36 0.62 -18.12
C THR A 269 -23.89 0.99 -17.97
N GLY A 270 -23.19 0.37 -17.01
CA GLY A 270 -21.85 0.77 -16.59
C GLY A 270 -21.82 2.18 -16.01
N ILE A 271 -20.63 2.57 -15.55
CA ILE A 271 -20.33 3.93 -15.06
C ILE A 271 -19.24 4.56 -15.92
N GLU A 272 -19.47 5.80 -16.36
CA GLU A 272 -18.45 6.60 -17.02
C GLU A 272 -17.64 7.38 -16.00
N LEU A 273 -16.32 7.21 -16.04
CA LEU A 273 -15.38 7.96 -15.22
C LEU A 273 -14.54 8.86 -16.13
N GLU A 274 -14.49 10.14 -15.78
CA GLU A 274 -13.56 11.09 -16.41
C GLU A 274 -12.15 10.86 -15.85
N LEU A 275 -11.25 10.33 -16.67
CA LEU A 275 -9.85 10.14 -16.30
C LEU A 275 -9.08 11.44 -16.57
N HIS A 276 -8.66 12.14 -15.51
CA HIS A 276 -7.84 13.35 -15.61
C HIS A 276 -6.37 13.03 -15.97
N ARG A 277 -6.14 12.44 -17.14
CA ARG A 277 -4.80 12.14 -17.68
C ARG A 277 -4.29 13.19 -18.67
N SER A 278 -5.15 14.11 -19.12
CA SER A 278 -4.86 15.19 -20.08
C SER A 278 -5.73 16.41 -19.81
N GLU A 279 -5.40 17.57 -20.40
CA GLU A 279 -6.21 18.80 -20.36
C GLU A 279 -7.62 18.60 -20.93
N VAL A 280 -7.77 17.63 -21.83
CA VAL A 280 -9.06 17.11 -22.29
C VAL A 280 -9.41 15.91 -21.42
N GLY A 281 -10.50 15.98 -20.65
CA GLY A 281 -11.01 14.86 -19.87
C GLY A 281 -11.34 13.68 -20.78
N VAL A 282 -10.77 12.50 -20.50
CA VAL A 282 -11.07 11.27 -21.24
C VAL A 282 -12.09 10.46 -20.44
N TYR A 283 -13.30 10.35 -20.95
CA TYR A 283 -14.34 9.52 -20.34
C TYR A 283 -14.13 8.06 -20.72
N VAL A 284 -14.06 7.20 -19.72
CA VAL A 284 -13.95 5.74 -19.91
C VAL A 284 -15.10 5.08 -19.18
N ARG A 285 -15.86 4.25 -19.90
CA ARG A 285 -16.93 3.43 -19.31
C ARG A 285 -16.37 2.17 -18.69
N TYR A 286 -16.74 1.94 -17.43
CA TYR A 286 -16.40 0.77 -16.64
C TYR A 286 -17.66 -0.02 -16.28
N TYR A 287 -17.52 -1.34 -16.25
CA TYR A 287 -18.53 -2.28 -15.78
C TYR A 287 -18.02 -3.00 -14.54
N ASN A 288 -18.89 -3.21 -13.57
CA ASN A 288 -18.58 -4.07 -12.44
C ASN A 288 -18.50 -5.52 -12.91
N ILE A 289 -17.72 -6.35 -12.22
CA ILE A 289 -17.66 -7.79 -12.49
C ILE A 289 -19.03 -8.49 -12.42
N ASP A 290 -19.93 -7.99 -11.58
CA ASP A 290 -21.30 -8.52 -11.47
C ASP A 290 -22.19 -8.16 -12.68
N GLU A 291 -21.77 -7.20 -13.50
CA GLU A 291 -22.46 -6.77 -14.73
C GLU A 291 -21.91 -7.46 -15.98
N ILE A 292 -20.99 -8.42 -15.83
CA ILE A 292 -20.30 -9.07 -16.96
C ILE A 292 -20.76 -10.52 -17.10
N CYS A 293 -21.19 -10.88 -18.32
CA CYS A 293 -21.45 -12.27 -18.68
C CYS A 293 -20.15 -13.08 -18.66
N ASN A 294 -20.21 -14.29 -18.08
CA ASN A 294 -19.04 -15.15 -17.84
C ASN A 294 -17.97 -14.45 -16.97
N LYS A 295 -18.42 -13.96 -15.80
CA LYS A 295 -17.57 -13.31 -14.80
C LYS A 295 -16.49 -14.22 -14.22
N GLU A 296 -16.68 -15.53 -14.30
CA GLU A 296 -15.71 -16.55 -13.87
C GLU A 296 -14.45 -16.48 -14.74
N ALA A 297 -14.58 -16.38 -16.07
CA ALA A 297 -13.44 -16.24 -16.97
C ALA A 297 -12.67 -14.93 -16.71
N VAL A 298 -13.36 -13.84 -16.44
CA VAL A 298 -12.74 -12.55 -16.09
C VAL A 298 -12.00 -12.65 -14.75
N SER A 299 -12.61 -13.29 -13.76
CA SER A 299 -12.02 -13.47 -12.42
C SER A 299 -10.79 -14.38 -12.46
N GLN A 300 -10.84 -15.47 -13.23
CA GLN A 300 -9.69 -16.35 -13.46
C GLN A 300 -8.57 -15.61 -14.16
N SER A 301 -8.88 -14.90 -15.26
CA SER A 301 -7.87 -14.09 -15.95
C SER A 301 -7.25 -13.07 -15.00
N PHE A 302 -8.06 -12.37 -14.19
CA PHE A 302 -7.57 -11.43 -13.19
C PHE A 302 -6.65 -12.08 -12.14
N ALA A 303 -6.97 -13.30 -11.68
CA ALA A 303 -6.12 -14.04 -10.76
C ALA A 303 -4.77 -14.40 -11.41
N GLU A 304 -4.78 -14.86 -12.66
CA GLU A 304 -3.56 -15.12 -13.44
C GLU A 304 -2.74 -13.84 -13.64
N LYS A 305 -3.40 -12.69 -13.88
CA LYS A 305 -2.74 -11.38 -13.99
C LYS A 305 -2.05 -10.98 -12.69
N ASN A 306 -2.70 -11.18 -11.55
CA ASN A 306 -2.13 -10.85 -10.23
C ASN A 306 -1.04 -11.82 -9.75
N ALA A 307 -1.02 -13.04 -10.29
CA ALA A 307 0.02 -14.02 -9.98
C ALA A 307 1.38 -13.65 -10.62
N ILE A 308 1.40 -12.77 -11.63
CA ILE A 308 2.66 -12.32 -12.24
C ILE A 308 3.39 -11.36 -11.30
N PRO A 309 4.65 -11.65 -10.90
CA PRO A 309 5.46 -10.74 -10.10
C PRO A 309 5.56 -9.36 -10.73
N ARG A 310 5.27 -8.33 -9.93
CA ARG A 310 5.20 -6.93 -10.40
C ARG A 310 6.56 -6.45 -10.89
N GLN A 311 6.66 -6.27 -12.21
CA GLN A 311 7.79 -5.58 -12.84
C GLN A 311 7.63 -4.07 -12.64
N ARG A 312 8.70 -3.37 -12.26
CA ARG A 312 8.69 -1.98 -11.83
C ARG A 312 9.60 -1.11 -12.66
N ASN A 313 9.15 0.11 -12.92
CA ASN A 313 10.00 1.16 -13.47
C ASN A 313 11.04 1.57 -12.43
N PHE A 314 12.30 1.58 -12.83
CA PHE A 314 13.43 1.90 -11.97
C PHE A 314 13.33 3.30 -11.37
N ARG A 315 13.03 4.31 -12.18
CA ARG A 315 12.99 5.72 -11.79
C ARG A 315 11.89 6.05 -10.79
N THR A 316 10.73 5.42 -10.95
CA THR A 316 9.51 5.78 -10.21
C THR A 316 9.11 4.75 -9.18
N GLY A 317 9.65 3.53 -9.25
CA GLY A 317 9.21 2.38 -8.45
C GLY A 317 7.79 1.89 -8.77
N VAL A 318 7.09 2.53 -9.71
CA VAL A 318 5.72 2.22 -10.11
C VAL A 318 5.72 0.94 -10.95
N ALA A 319 4.75 0.06 -10.69
CA ALA A 319 4.59 -1.15 -11.46
C ALA A 319 4.10 -0.83 -12.89
N TYR A 320 4.62 -1.53 -13.90
CA TYR A 320 4.17 -1.33 -15.29
C TYR A 320 2.71 -1.75 -15.49
N THR A 321 2.12 -1.46 -16.66
CA THR A 321 0.82 -2.04 -17.03
C THR A 321 0.94 -3.56 -17.19
N TYR A 322 -0.15 -4.31 -17.04
CA TYR A 322 -0.12 -5.78 -17.15
C TYR A 322 0.56 -6.29 -18.44
N ARG A 323 0.25 -5.67 -19.59
CA ARG A 323 0.85 -6.04 -20.88
C ARG A 323 2.38 -5.95 -20.86
N ILE A 324 2.90 -4.86 -20.32
CA ILE A 324 4.35 -4.64 -20.21
C ILE A 324 4.93 -5.54 -19.11
N GLN A 325 4.25 -5.69 -17.97
CA GLN A 325 4.68 -6.59 -16.89
C GLN A 325 4.85 -8.02 -17.38
N ARG A 326 3.91 -8.55 -18.16
CA ARG A 326 3.99 -9.91 -18.71
C ARG A 326 5.22 -10.07 -19.63
N LEU A 327 5.40 -9.14 -20.57
CA LEU A 327 6.56 -9.15 -21.48
C LEU A 327 7.90 -9.12 -20.73
N LEU A 328 8.01 -8.22 -19.75
CA LEU A 328 9.21 -8.09 -18.93
C LEU A 328 9.41 -9.30 -18.02
N HIS A 329 8.34 -9.85 -17.44
CA HIS A 329 8.41 -11.04 -16.60
C HIS A 329 8.83 -12.28 -17.40
N ASP A 330 8.28 -12.49 -18.59
CA ASP A 330 8.67 -13.58 -19.50
C ASP A 330 10.15 -13.47 -19.88
N ALA A 331 10.62 -12.25 -20.16
CA ALA A 331 12.03 -11.98 -20.44
C ALA A 331 12.92 -12.24 -19.22
N ALA A 332 12.52 -11.78 -18.03
CA ALA A 332 13.23 -12.05 -16.78
C ALA A 332 13.35 -13.54 -16.52
N ARG A 333 12.25 -14.28 -16.65
CA ARG A 333 12.23 -15.74 -16.45
C ARG A 333 13.14 -16.45 -17.47
N LYS A 334 13.07 -16.08 -18.75
CA LYS A 334 13.89 -16.67 -19.81
C LYS A 334 15.39 -16.45 -19.57
N ARG A 335 15.77 -15.32 -18.97
CA ARG A 335 17.16 -14.91 -18.74
C ARG A 335 17.61 -15.06 -17.29
N ASN A 336 16.79 -15.65 -16.42
CA ASN A 336 17.03 -15.81 -14.99
C ASN A 336 17.36 -14.49 -14.25
N PHE A 337 16.73 -13.38 -14.66
CA PHE A 337 16.82 -12.12 -13.92
C PHE A 337 16.01 -12.22 -12.63
N ARG A 338 16.61 -11.71 -11.56
CA ARG A 338 16.09 -11.68 -10.19
C ARG A 338 15.53 -10.31 -9.81
N SER A 339 16.05 -9.24 -10.41
CA SER A 339 15.54 -7.89 -10.15
C SER A 339 14.18 -7.69 -10.83
N ALA A 340 13.22 -7.14 -10.07
CA ALA A 340 11.93 -6.71 -10.61
C ALA A 340 11.99 -5.35 -11.32
N TYR A 341 13.13 -4.65 -11.25
CA TYR A 341 13.27 -3.28 -11.74
C TYR A 341 13.87 -3.24 -13.14
N TRP A 342 13.27 -2.40 -13.98
CA TRP A 342 13.65 -2.16 -15.37
C TRP A 342 13.84 -0.68 -15.63
N VAL A 343 14.83 -0.37 -16.46
CA VAL A 343 15.24 1.00 -16.81
C VAL A 343 15.41 1.12 -18.31
N ASP A 344 15.05 2.25 -18.90
CA ASP A 344 15.35 2.52 -20.31
C ASP A 344 16.72 3.20 -20.48
N VAL A 345 17.19 3.28 -21.72
CA VAL A 345 18.52 3.86 -22.04
C VAL A 345 18.62 5.34 -21.63
N GLU A 346 17.54 6.09 -21.76
CA GLU A 346 17.53 7.52 -21.47
C GLU A 346 17.63 7.77 -19.97
N ASP A 347 16.83 7.04 -19.18
CA ASP A 347 16.91 7.02 -17.73
C ASP A 347 18.31 6.56 -17.29
N MET A 348 18.86 5.47 -17.84
CA MET A 348 20.22 5.02 -17.51
C MET A 348 21.27 6.13 -17.68
N ARG A 349 21.25 6.84 -18.82
CA ARG A 349 22.18 7.94 -19.10
C ARG A 349 22.00 9.11 -18.14
N SER A 350 20.75 9.39 -17.74
CA SER A 350 20.45 10.49 -16.81
C SER A 350 20.85 10.22 -15.36
N PHE A 351 20.84 8.96 -14.92
CA PHE A 351 21.08 8.61 -13.52
C PHE A 351 22.56 8.53 -13.16
N HIS A 352 23.40 7.96 -14.02
CA HIS A 352 24.84 7.96 -13.79
C HIS A 352 25.61 7.63 -15.08
N PRO A 353 26.60 8.44 -15.51
CA PRO A 353 27.41 8.17 -16.70
C PRO A 353 28.29 6.91 -16.60
N ALA A 354 28.37 6.29 -15.41
CA ALA A 354 29.12 5.05 -15.15
C ALA A 354 28.23 3.79 -15.19
N LEU A 355 26.97 3.92 -15.62
CA LEU A 355 26.10 2.78 -15.83
C LEU A 355 26.44 2.11 -17.15
N GLU A 356 27.28 1.09 -17.06
CA GLU A 356 27.63 0.24 -18.19
C GLU A 356 26.74 -1.00 -18.21
N LEU A 357 26.19 -1.28 -19.39
CA LEU A 357 25.56 -2.56 -19.68
C LEU A 357 26.65 -3.64 -19.64
N THR A 358 26.37 -4.78 -19.01
CA THR A 358 27.23 -5.94 -19.14
C THR A 358 27.25 -6.35 -20.63
N GLU A 359 28.45 -6.55 -21.20
CA GLU A 359 28.60 -6.83 -22.63
C GLU A 359 27.69 -7.99 -23.09
N HIS A 360 27.05 -7.81 -24.26
CA HIS A 360 26.22 -8.77 -25.02
C HIS A 360 24.70 -8.88 -24.75
N ASP A 361 24.05 -7.91 -24.10
CA ASP A 361 22.63 -8.12 -23.74
C ASP A 361 21.60 -7.26 -24.50
N ASP A 362 20.76 -7.93 -25.29
CA ASP A 362 19.64 -7.34 -26.01
C ASP A 362 18.50 -6.99 -25.05
N GLY A 363 18.42 -5.75 -24.56
CA GLY A 363 17.27 -5.28 -23.77
C GLY A 363 15.91 -5.58 -24.42
N VAL A 364 14.84 -5.55 -23.63
CA VAL A 364 13.48 -5.87 -24.08
C VAL A 364 12.85 -4.65 -24.73
N LEU A 365 12.42 -4.76 -25.99
CA LEU A 365 11.67 -3.69 -26.65
C LEU A 365 10.23 -3.67 -26.13
N ILE A 366 9.83 -2.54 -25.53
CA ILE A 366 8.46 -2.26 -25.11
C ILE A 366 7.87 -1.15 -25.98
N ASP A 367 6.60 -1.26 -26.29
CA ASP A 367 5.82 -0.19 -26.89
C ASP A 367 5.13 0.59 -25.77
N VAL A 368 5.45 1.88 -25.63
CA VAL A 368 4.86 2.75 -24.61
C VAL A 368 3.58 3.45 -25.08
N GLY A 369 3.00 3.04 -26.21
CA GLY A 369 1.70 3.48 -26.68
C GLY A 369 1.71 4.77 -27.53
N THR A 370 2.87 5.42 -27.66
CA THR A 370 3.08 6.60 -28.54
C THR A 370 3.66 6.21 -29.90
N GLY A 371 3.72 4.91 -30.23
CA GLY A 371 4.43 4.39 -31.40
C GLY A 371 5.96 4.37 -31.24
N LYS A 372 6.49 4.97 -30.16
CA LYS A 372 7.90 4.85 -29.78
C LYS A 372 8.14 3.53 -29.06
N ARG A 373 9.14 2.78 -29.52
CA ARG A 373 9.63 1.58 -28.86
C ARG A 373 10.81 1.93 -27.98
N ASN A 374 10.64 1.74 -26.67
CA ASN A 374 11.73 1.92 -25.71
C ASN A 374 12.38 0.57 -25.45
N ARG A 375 13.71 0.55 -25.40
CA ARG A 375 14.45 -0.65 -25.00
C ARG A 375 14.68 -0.59 -23.49
N MET A 376 14.18 -1.61 -22.80
CA MET A 376 14.26 -1.76 -21.36
C MET A 376 15.35 -2.75 -20.99
N TYR A 377 16.10 -2.43 -19.96
CA TYR A 377 17.15 -3.26 -19.39
C TYR A 377 16.77 -3.59 -17.95
N ASN A 378 16.92 -4.84 -17.59
CA ASN A 378 16.79 -5.28 -16.22
C ASN A 378 18.04 -4.83 -15.45
N LEU A 379 17.90 -4.46 -14.17
CA LEU A 379 19.06 -4.02 -13.38
C LEU A 379 20.11 -5.11 -13.16
N ASP A 380 19.78 -6.39 -13.33
CA ASP A 380 20.77 -7.46 -13.29
C ASP A 380 21.72 -7.44 -14.51
N GLN A 381 21.36 -6.72 -15.58
CA GLN A 381 22.17 -6.53 -16.78
C GLN A 381 23.13 -5.33 -16.67
N ILE A 382 23.21 -4.73 -15.48
CA ILE A 382 23.96 -3.50 -15.23
C ILE A 382 25.00 -3.80 -14.17
N THR A 383 26.28 -3.57 -14.50
CA THR A 383 27.45 -3.95 -13.69
C THR A 383 27.38 -3.40 -12.25
N ASN A 384 26.68 -2.27 -12.04
CA ASN A 384 26.46 -1.63 -10.74
C ASN A 384 24.97 -1.52 -10.32
N GLY A 385 24.05 -2.27 -10.94
CA GLY A 385 22.60 -2.11 -10.75
C GLY A 385 22.13 -2.28 -9.30
N LYS A 386 22.74 -3.21 -8.54
CA LYS A 386 22.37 -3.49 -7.13
C LYS A 386 22.69 -2.35 -6.16
N LEU A 387 23.83 -1.67 -6.34
CA LEU A 387 24.23 -0.52 -5.52
C LEU A 387 23.25 0.65 -5.70
N ILE A 388 22.68 0.75 -6.90
CA ILE A 388 21.75 1.81 -7.27
C ILE A 388 20.32 1.53 -6.76
N VAL A 389 19.82 0.28 -6.78
CA VAL A 389 18.54 -0.06 -6.11
C VAL A 389 18.61 0.31 -4.64
N THR A 390 19.73 0.01 -3.99
CA THR A 390 19.96 0.29 -2.56
C THR A 390 19.99 1.81 -2.31
N SER A 391 20.58 2.58 -3.22
CA SER A 391 20.67 4.05 -3.13
C SER A 391 19.37 4.77 -3.52
N HIS A 392 18.64 4.24 -4.51
CA HIS A 392 17.34 4.76 -4.97
C HIS A 392 16.23 4.45 -3.96
N ASN A 393 16.22 3.25 -3.37
CA ASN A 393 15.36 2.95 -2.23
C ASN A 393 15.68 3.92 -1.09
N ARG A 394 16.96 4.15 -0.74
CA ARG A 394 17.32 5.18 0.27
C ARG A 394 16.81 6.58 -0.09
N GLN A 395 16.91 7.03 -1.34
CA GLN A 395 16.43 8.35 -1.74
C GLN A 395 14.89 8.45 -1.79
N SER A 396 14.18 7.40 -2.19
CA SER A 396 12.71 7.31 -2.13
C SER A 396 12.17 7.15 -0.70
N TRP A 397 13.04 6.83 0.26
CA TRP A 397 12.76 6.80 1.69
C TRP A 397 13.19 8.11 2.39
N MET A 398 14.00 8.95 1.71
CA MET A 398 14.43 10.27 2.19
C MET A 398 13.62 11.42 1.58
N LYS A 399 12.80 11.13 0.58
CA LYS A 399 11.69 11.95 0.09
C LYS A 399 10.39 11.34 0.60
#